data_AF-A0A2L2Z357-F1
#
_entry.id   AF-A0A2L2Z357-F1
#
_cell.length_a   1.000
_cell.length_b   1.000
_cell.length_c   1.000
_cell.angle_alpha   90.00
_cell.angle_beta   90.00
_cell.angle_gamma   90.00
#
_symmetry.space_group_name_H-M   'P 1'
#
loop_
_entity.id
_entity.type
_entity.pdbx_description
1 polymer ?
#
loop_
_entity_poly.entity_id
_entity_poly.type
_entity_poly.pdbx_seq_one_letter_code
_entity_poly.pdbx_strand_id
1 'polypeptide(L)'
;TSNPVIVPDFIAKVNKIREAVAAVNRQLMQPELSGKDFEDFGRQENSLKCVKDSTNALKPNVIVIWAEKENIIKKAAKSEVAQIDRVSEKLNEEWTKLNKAYDERYKRWQKSRDLWLL
;
A
#
# COMPACT_ATOMS: atom_id res chain seq x y z
N THR A 1 5.68 -20.06 -27.03
CA THR A 1 7.00 -19.42 -26.87
C THR A 1 6.85 -18.31 -25.84
N SER A 2 7.69 -18.29 -24.80
CA SER A 2 7.66 -17.21 -23.81
C SER A 2 8.28 -15.95 -24.44
N ASN A 3 7.65 -14.79 -24.26
CA ASN A 3 8.22 -13.52 -24.70
C ASN A 3 9.20 -13.06 -23.60
N PRO A 4 10.51 -12.95 -23.89
CA PRO A 4 11.58 -12.84 -22.89
C PRO A 4 11.51 -11.57 -22.02
N VAL A 5 10.68 -10.59 -22.38
CA VAL A 5 10.57 -9.30 -21.67
C VAL A 5 9.36 -9.25 -20.72
N ILE A 6 8.38 -10.15 -20.85
CA ILE A 6 7.10 -10.07 -20.10
C ILE A 6 7.29 -10.18 -18.58
N VAL A 7 8.15 -11.11 -18.14
CA VAL A 7 8.38 -11.34 -16.70
C VAL A 7 9.20 -10.22 -16.07
N PRO A 8 10.34 -9.79 -16.65
CA PRO A 8 11.08 -8.62 -16.15
C PRO A 8 10.22 -7.36 -16.05
N ASP A 9 9.39 -7.07 -17.06
CA ASP A 9 8.51 -5.90 -17.07
C ASP A 9 7.46 -5.97 -15.96
N PHE A 10 6.85 -7.14 -15.76
CA PHE A 10 5.91 -7.36 -14.68
C PHE A 10 6.58 -7.14 -13.31
N ILE A 11 7.77 -7.70 -13.09
CA ILE A 11 8.52 -7.53 -11.83
C ILE A 11 8.85 -6.05 -11.60
N ALA A 12 9.29 -5.33 -12.63
CA ALA A 12 9.56 -3.90 -12.53
C ALA A 12 8.30 -3.11 -12.15
N LYS A 13 7.15 -3.44 -12.76
CA LYS A 13 5.85 -2.84 -12.44
C LYS A 13 5.44 -3.10 -10.98
N VAL A 14 5.60 -4.33 -10.49
CA VAL A 14 5.33 -4.69 -9.09
C VAL A 14 6.19 -3.87 -8.15
N ASN A 15 7.51 -3.79 -8.40
CA ASN A 15 8.43 -3.04 -7.54
C ASN A 15 8.12 -1.53 -7.52
N LYS A 16 7.76 -0.93 -8.64
CA LYS A 16 7.32 0.47 -8.70
C LYS A 16 6.10 0.73 -7.81
N ILE A 17 5.13 -0.18 -7.82
CA ILE A 17 3.95 -0.06 -6.95
C ILE A 17 4.34 -0.24 -5.48
N ARG A 18 5.23 -1.19 -5.17
CA ARG A 18 5.76 -1.40 -3.80
C ARG A 18 6.46 -0.16 -3.25
N GLU A 19 7.27 0.52 -4.07
CA GLU A 19 7.91 1.78 -3.70
C GLU A 19 6.88 2.88 -3.37
N ALA A 20 5.80 2.97 -4.17
CA ALA A 20 4.72 3.90 -3.91
C ALA A 20 3.95 3.56 -2.62
N VAL A 21 3.67 2.28 -2.37
CA VAL A 21 3.07 1.82 -1.10
C VAL A 21 3.96 2.19 0.08
N ALA A 22 5.28 1.98 -0.03
CA ALA A 22 6.22 2.36 1.00
C ALA A 22 6.26 3.89 1.23
N ALA A 23 6.10 4.69 0.17
CA ALA A 23 6.01 6.14 0.28
C ALA A 23 4.77 6.59 1.06
N VAL A 24 3.60 6.02 0.77
CA VAL A 24 2.37 6.31 1.53
C VAL A 24 2.49 5.83 2.98
N ASN A 25 3.13 4.68 3.22
CA ASN A 25 3.40 4.23 4.58
C ASN A 25 4.30 5.22 5.35
N ARG A 26 5.32 5.81 4.70
CA ARG A 26 6.16 6.86 5.33
C ARG A 26 5.36 8.12 5.67
N GLN A 27 4.35 8.48 4.87
CA GLN A 27 3.44 9.59 5.18
C GLN A 27 2.61 9.27 6.44
N LEU A 28 2.12 8.04 6.57
CA LEU A 28 1.38 7.59 7.75
C LEU A 28 2.25 7.59 9.03
N MET A 29 3.57 7.41 8.88
CA MET A 29 4.52 7.43 10.00
C MET A 29 5.09 8.82 10.32
N GLN A 30 4.59 9.89 9.68
CA GLN A 30 5.06 11.25 10.00
C GLN A 30 4.63 11.69 11.40
N PRO A 31 5.37 12.61 12.05
CA PRO A 31 5.11 13.05 13.43
C PRO A 31 3.67 13.48 13.72
N GLU A 32 2.99 14.06 12.73
CA GLU A 32 1.58 14.48 12.85
C GLU A 32 0.64 13.30 13.11
N LEU A 33 1.03 12.11 12.68
CA LEU A 33 0.25 10.88 12.82
C LEU A 33 0.91 9.87 13.76
N SER A 34 2.19 10.01 14.10
CA SER A 34 2.88 9.17 15.08
C SER A 34 3.03 9.83 16.46
N GLY A 35 2.69 11.11 16.59
CA GLY A 35 2.78 11.95 17.79
C GLY A 35 1.63 11.73 18.78
N LYS A 36 1.25 12.77 19.55
CA LYS A 36 0.24 12.61 20.60
C LYS A 36 -1.16 12.53 20.03
N ASP A 37 -2.02 11.84 20.76
CA ASP A 37 -3.40 11.59 20.34
C ASP A 37 -4.34 12.79 20.52
N PHE A 38 -3.99 13.76 21.39
CA PHE A 38 -4.82 14.91 21.77
C PHE A 38 -4.13 16.24 21.44
N GLU A 39 -3.76 16.46 20.19
CA GLU A 39 -3.16 17.71 19.72
C GLU A 39 -3.50 17.99 18.26
N ASP A 40 -3.64 19.26 17.88
CA ASP A 40 -3.76 19.69 16.47
C ASP A 40 -4.71 18.85 15.59
N PHE A 41 -5.91 18.54 16.09
CA PHE A 41 -6.85 17.61 15.43
C PHE A 41 -7.10 17.92 13.95
N GLY A 42 -7.16 19.21 13.56
CA GLY A 42 -7.31 19.61 12.16
C GLY A 42 -6.08 19.28 11.29
N ARG A 43 -4.87 19.38 11.82
CA ARG A 43 -3.64 18.94 11.13
C ARG A 43 -3.63 17.42 11.01
N GLN A 44 -3.99 16.69 12.06
CA GLN A 44 -4.10 15.23 12.02
C GLN A 44 -5.14 14.77 10.99
N GLU A 45 -6.30 15.42 10.93
CA GLU A 45 -7.37 15.12 9.97
C GLU A 45 -6.91 15.32 8.53
N ASN A 46 -6.27 16.46 8.24
CA ASN A 46 -5.73 16.77 6.92
C ASN A 46 -4.69 15.72 6.50
N SER A 47 -3.76 15.35 7.39
CA SER A 47 -2.76 14.31 7.13
C SER A 47 -3.40 12.94 6.88
N LEU A 48 -4.41 12.55 7.68
CA LEU A 48 -5.17 11.31 7.46
C LEU A 48 -5.88 11.31 6.10
N LYS A 49 -6.49 12.43 5.71
CA LYS A 49 -7.12 12.60 4.40
C LYS A 49 -6.11 12.41 3.27
N CYS A 50 -4.94 13.05 3.35
CA CYS A 50 -3.88 12.89 2.36
C CYS A 50 -3.40 11.43 2.21
N VAL A 51 -3.23 10.71 3.33
CA VAL A 51 -2.87 9.29 3.30
C VAL A 51 -3.99 8.45 2.68
N LYS A 52 -5.26 8.75 3.00
CA LYS A 52 -6.42 8.05 2.44
C LYS A 52 -6.53 8.24 0.94
N ASP A 53 -6.39 9.47 0.46
CA ASP A 53 -6.45 9.82 -0.95
C ASP A 53 -5.31 9.13 -1.72
N SER A 54 -4.09 9.16 -1.18
CA SER A 54 -2.93 8.46 -1.77
C SER A 54 -3.13 6.95 -1.82
N THR A 55 -3.68 6.36 -0.75
CA THR A 55 -4.01 4.93 -0.70
C THR A 55 -5.08 4.58 -1.74
N ASN A 56 -6.13 5.40 -1.86
CA ASN A 56 -7.19 5.19 -2.85
C ASN A 56 -6.66 5.29 -4.29
N ALA A 57 -5.72 6.20 -4.56
CA ALA A 57 -5.06 6.32 -5.86
C ALA A 57 -4.19 5.10 -6.22
N LEU A 58 -3.59 4.42 -5.24
CA LEU A 58 -2.81 3.20 -5.46
C LEU A 58 -3.67 1.95 -5.66
N LYS A 59 -4.85 1.88 -5.04
CA LYS A 59 -5.70 0.69 -5.04
C LYS A 59 -5.97 0.09 -6.43
N PRO A 60 -6.32 0.86 -7.48
CA PRO A 60 -6.51 0.30 -8.82
C PRO A 60 -5.25 -0.38 -9.37
N ASN A 61 -4.07 0.19 -9.14
CA ASN A 61 -2.81 -0.37 -9.62
C ASN A 61 -2.49 -1.71 -8.96
N VAL A 62 -2.76 -1.84 -7.66
CA VAL A 62 -2.59 -3.10 -6.91
C VAL A 62 -3.54 -4.18 -7.44
N ILE A 63 -4.81 -3.82 -7.70
CA ILE A 63 -5.81 -4.73 -8.28
C ILE A 63 -5.37 -5.21 -9.67
N VAL A 64 -4.87 -4.30 -10.51
CA VAL A 64 -4.37 -4.63 -11.85
C VAL A 64 -3.20 -5.63 -11.77
N ILE A 65 -2.25 -5.45 -10.85
CA ILE A 65 -1.15 -6.42 -10.66
C ILE A 65 -1.67 -7.81 -10.31
N TRP A 66 -2.64 -7.90 -9.39
CA TRP A 66 -3.21 -9.19 -9.02
C TRP A 66 -3.93 -9.88 -10.19
N ALA A 67 -4.68 -9.11 -10.98
CA ALA A 67 -5.34 -9.63 -12.18
C ALA A 67 -4.34 -10.04 -13.27
N GLU A 68 -3.26 -9.29 -13.46
CA GLU A 68 -2.23 -9.59 -14.45
C GLU A 68 -1.40 -10.82 -14.08
N LYS A 69 -1.12 -11.02 -12.79
CA LYS A 69 -0.27 -12.11 -12.28
C LYS A 69 -0.63 -13.47 -12.88
N GLU A 70 -1.92 -13.82 -12.92
CA GLU A 70 -2.38 -15.10 -13.46
C GLU A 70 -2.00 -15.30 -14.92
N ASN A 71 -2.10 -14.26 -15.73
CA ASN A 71 -1.75 -14.29 -17.15
C ASN A 71 -0.23 -14.32 -17.36
N ILE A 72 0.54 -13.68 -16.47
CA ILE A 72 1.99 -13.70 -16.50
C ILE A 72 2.52 -15.09 -16.14
N ILE A 73 1.98 -15.73 -15.10
CA ILE A 73 2.36 -17.09 -14.69
C ILE A 73 2.16 -18.10 -15.82
N LYS A 74 1.04 -18.02 -16.56
CA LYS A 74 0.77 -18.89 -17.72
C LYS A 74 1.82 -18.77 -18.84
N LYS A 75 2.51 -17.64 -18.92
CA LYS A 75 3.51 -17.32 -19.97
C LYS A 75 4.96 -17.46 -19.48
N ALA A 76 5.15 -17.56 -18.16
CA ALA A 76 6.47 -17.63 -17.53
C ALA A 76 7.09 -19.03 -17.62
N ALA A 77 8.42 -19.08 -17.63
CA ALA A 77 9.13 -20.34 -17.40
C ALA A 77 8.95 -20.80 -15.95
N LYS A 78 9.03 -22.11 -15.69
CA LYS A 78 8.91 -22.66 -14.33
C LYS A 78 9.92 -22.04 -13.35
N SER A 79 11.12 -21.69 -13.82
CA SER A 79 12.16 -21.02 -13.02
C SER A 79 11.80 -19.60 -12.61
N GLU A 80 10.90 -18.93 -13.35
CA GLU A 80 10.51 -17.54 -13.12
C GLU A 80 9.30 -17.41 -12.18
N VAL A 81 8.44 -18.43 -12.12
CA VAL A 81 7.21 -18.43 -11.31
C VAL A 81 7.50 -18.13 -9.83
N ALA A 82 8.56 -18.74 -9.28
CA ALA A 82 8.96 -18.51 -7.90
C ALA A 82 9.31 -17.03 -7.62
N GLN A 83 9.92 -16.33 -8.58
CA GLN A 83 10.24 -14.92 -8.45
C GLN A 83 8.98 -14.05 -8.54
N ILE A 84 8.08 -14.35 -9.48
CA ILE A 84 6.78 -13.68 -9.65
C ILE A 84 5.94 -13.77 -8.36
N ASP A 85 5.87 -14.96 -7.77
CA ASP A 85 5.14 -15.20 -6.53
C ASP A 85 5.73 -14.40 -5.38
N ARG A 86 7.05 -14.48 -5.19
CA ARG A 86 7.75 -13.76 -4.12
C ARG A 86 7.53 -12.25 -4.17
N VAL A 87 7.65 -11.62 -5.33
CA VAL A 87 7.47 -10.16 -5.43
C VAL A 87 6.02 -9.75 -5.23
N SER A 88 5.08 -10.59 -5.68
CA SER A 88 3.64 -10.35 -5.57
C SER A 88 3.14 -10.54 -4.13
N GLU A 89 3.63 -11.57 -3.43
CA GLU A 89 3.35 -11.79 -2.01
C GLU A 89 3.86 -10.63 -1.17
N LYS A 90 5.08 -10.16 -1.45
CA LYS A 90 5.63 -9.00 -0.76
C LYS A 90 4.81 -7.73 -0.95
N LEU A 91 4.30 -7.47 -2.17
CA LEU A 91 3.35 -6.38 -2.41
C LEU A 91 2.07 -6.56 -1.58
N ASN A 92 1.51 -7.77 -1.53
CA ASN A 92 0.31 -8.05 -0.77
C ASN A 92 0.48 -7.81 0.73
N GLU A 93 1.61 -8.24 1.30
CA GLU A 93 1.95 -7.97 2.69
C GLU A 93 2.07 -6.47 2.97
N GLU A 94 2.84 -5.74 2.16
CA GLU A 94 3.06 -4.30 2.30
C GLU A 94 1.74 -3.53 2.20
N TRP A 95 0.90 -3.90 1.22
CA TRP A 95 -0.43 -3.31 1.03
C TRP A 95 -1.36 -3.58 2.21
N THR A 96 -1.39 -4.81 2.71
CA THR A 96 -2.23 -5.19 3.85
C THR A 96 -1.78 -4.46 5.12
N LYS A 97 -0.47 -4.39 5.36
CA LYS A 97 0.12 -3.66 6.50
C LYS A 97 -0.24 -2.18 6.46
N LEU A 98 -0.14 -1.52 5.30
CA LEU A 98 -0.52 -0.12 5.12
C LEU A 98 -2.00 0.11 5.45
N ASN A 99 -2.91 -0.70 4.88
CA ASN A 99 -4.35 -0.54 5.11
C ASN A 99 -4.71 -0.74 6.59
N LYS A 100 -4.13 -1.76 7.24
CA LYS A 100 -4.33 -2.02 8.67
C LYS A 100 -3.83 -0.86 9.52
N ALA A 101 -2.61 -0.38 9.28
CA ALA A 101 -2.03 0.73 10.03
C ALA A 101 -2.85 2.03 9.88
N TYR A 102 -3.34 2.30 8.66
CA TYR A 102 -4.22 3.44 8.42
C TYR A 102 -5.52 3.32 9.23
N ASP A 103 -6.19 2.17 9.18
CA ASP A 103 -7.45 1.92 9.88
C ASP A 103 -7.30 2.07 11.41
N GLU A 104 -6.24 1.48 11.97
CA GLU A 104 -5.91 1.61 13.40
C GLU A 104 -5.66 3.07 13.79
N ARG A 105 -4.91 3.82 12.99
CA ARG A 105 -4.59 5.21 13.29
C ARG A 105 -5.82 6.13 13.16
N TYR A 106 -6.65 5.91 12.14
CA TYR A 106 -7.88 6.65 11.91
C TYR A 106 -8.87 6.43 13.06
N LYS A 107 -9.08 5.18 13.47
CA LYS A 107 -9.92 4.85 14.65
C LYS A 107 -9.43 5.53 15.93
N ARG A 108 -8.11 5.57 16.13
CA ARG A 108 -7.51 6.26 17.28
C ARG A 108 -7.82 7.77 17.25
N TRP A 109 -7.65 8.42 16.10
CA TRP A 109 -7.97 9.83 15.94
C TRP A 109 -9.44 10.12 16.22
N GLN A 110 -10.36 9.32 15.67
CA GLN A 110 -11.80 9.46 15.91
C GLN A 110 -12.12 9.39 17.40
N LYS A 111 -11.61 8.35 18.10
CA LYS A 111 -11.82 8.17 19.53
C LYS A 111 -11.31 9.36 20.34
N SER A 112 -10.09 9.84 20.06
CA SER A 112 -9.51 10.96 20.80
C SER A 112 -10.27 12.27 20.56
N ARG A 113 -10.71 12.51 19.33
CA ARG A 113 -11.52 13.68 18.99
C ARG A 113 -12.87 13.63 19.69
N ASP A 114 -13.55 12.49 19.66
CA ASP A 114 -14.86 12.34 20.28
C ASP A 114 -14.77 12.50 21.81
N LEU A 115 -13.73 11.94 22.45
CA LEU A 115 -13.46 12.14 23.89
C LEU A 115 -13.15 13.59 24.26
N TRP A 116 -12.50 14.36 23.39
CA TRP A 116 -12.19 15.77 23.63
C TRP A 116 -13.43 16.67 23.57
N LEU A 117 -14.46 16.25 22.85
CA LEU A 117 -15.71 17.01 22.65
C LEU A 117 -16.80 16.67 23.67
N LEU A 118 -16.58 15.67 24.54
CA LEU A 118 -17.44 15.29 25.66
C LEU A 118 -17.13 16.13 26.90
#